data_AF-A0A3B9IRP5-F1
#
_entry.id   AF-A0A3B9IRP5-F1
#
_cell.length_a   1.000
_cell.length_b   1.000
_cell.length_c   1.000
_cell.angle_alpha   90.00
_cell.angle_beta   90.00
_cell.angle_gamma   90.00
#
_symmetry.space_group_name_H-M   'P 1'
#
loop_
_entity.id
_entity.type
_entity.pdbx_description
1 polymer ?
#
loop_
_entity_poly.entity_id
_entity_poly.type
_entity_poly.pdbx_seq_one_letter_code
_entity_poly.pdbx_strand_id
1 'polypeptide(L)'
;MTGTRTVRVPGPDHPITVTAWPGRVRVRADGRVIADSRKAVVLKEADYPPVFYLPRADVAMGALARTGHTSWCPYKGEAAYFSIPAAGARGENAVWSYEDPLPAMASICGRVAFYPDRVDAIETDDAPATDGRGDDGDGPA
;
A
#
# COMPACT_ATOMS: atom_id res chain seq x y z
N MET A 1 27.51 10.57 15.39
CA MET A 1 27.55 9.14 15.78
C MET A 1 26.52 8.42 14.93
N THR A 2 26.96 7.78 13.84
CA THR A 2 26.04 7.11 12.89
C THR A 2 25.67 5.76 13.48
N GLY A 3 24.51 5.68 14.13
CA GLY A 3 23.97 4.40 14.57
C GLY A 3 23.67 3.53 13.34
N THR A 4 24.29 2.36 13.25
CA THR A 4 24.05 1.41 12.17
C THR A 4 22.58 1.00 12.21
N ARG A 5 21.80 1.46 11.22
CA ARG A 5 20.40 1.06 11.06
C ARG A 5 20.37 -0.41 10.65
N THR A 6 19.79 -1.27 11.50
CA THR A 6 19.67 -2.70 11.22
C THR A 6 18.79 -2.92 9.99
N VAL A 7 19.32 -3.69 9.03
CA VAL A 7 18.62 -4.14 7.82
C VAL A 7 18.34 -5.64 7.95
N ARG A 8 17.13 -6.07 7.60
CA ARG A 8 16.69 -7.48 7.61
C ARG A 8 16.09 -7.83 6.25
N VAL A 9 16.28 -9.07 5.85
CA VAL A 9 15.67 -9.64 4.64
C VAL A 9 14.42 -10.42 5.06
N PRO A 10 13.26 -10.22 4.41
CA PRO A 10 12.08 -11.04 4.66
C PRO A 10 12.39 -12.53 4.47
N GLY A 11 11.81 -13.37 5.31
CA GLY A 11 12.07 -14.80 5.32
C GLY A 11 10.92 -15.58 5.98
N PRO A 12 11.07 -16.90 6.19
CA PRO A 12 10.02 -17.75 6.76
C PRO A 12 9.52 -17.25 8.12
N ASP A 13 10.41 -16.70 8.94
CA ASP A 13 10.08 -16.16 10.28
C ASP A 13 9.40 -14.78 10.24
N HIS A 14 9.47 -14.08 9.11
CA HIS A 14 8.84 -12.77 8.90
C HIS A 14 8.50 -12.59 7.41
N PRO A 15 7.45 -13.28 6.92
CA PRO A 15 7.13 -13.29 5.51
C PRO A 15 6.53 -11.94 5.11
N ILE A 16 7.10 -11.33 4.07
CA ILE A 16 6.53 -10.15 3.42
C ILE A 16 6.33 -10.49 1.95
N THR A 17 5.10 -10.39 1.50
CA THR A 17 4.72 -10.61 0.10
C THR A 17 4.10 -9.35 -0.47
N VAL A 18 4.43 -9.06 -1.72
CA VAL A 18 3.87 -7.94 -2.47
C VAL A 18 3.35 -8.48 -3.79
N THR A 19 2.05 -8.35 -4.03
CA THR A 19 1.38 -8.84 -5.23
C THR A 19 0.57 -7.74 -5.89
N ALA A 20 0.44 -7.79 -7.21
CA ALA A 20 -0.43 -6.86 -7.93
C ALA A 20 -1.88 -7.09 -7.51
N TRP A 21 -2.61 -6.00 -7.25
CA TRP A 21 -4.05 -6.06 -7.02
C TRP A 21 -4.78 -5.90 -8.35
N PRO A 22 -5.56 -6.90 -8.82
CA PRO A 22 -6.23 -6.83 -10.11
C PRO A 22 -7.47 -5.92 -10.11
N GLY A 23 -8.02 -5.61 -8.94
CA GLY A 23 -9.16 -4.71 -8.77
C GLY A 23 -8.77 -3.24 -8.76
N ARG A 24 -9.77 -2.37 -8.57
CA ARG A 24 -9.55 -0.95 -8.29
C ARG A 24 -9.46 -0.73 -6.77
N VAL A 25 -8.62 0.19 -6.35
CA VAL A 25 -8.55 0.69 -4.98
C VAL A 25 -8.86 2.17 -4.99
N ARG A 26 -9.83 2.59 -4.18
CA ARG A 26 -10.24 3.99 -4.02
C ARG A 26 -10.14 4.40 -2.56
N VAL A 27 -9.54 5.55 -2.30
CA VAL A 27 -9.38 6.09 -0.95
C VAL A 27 -10.15 7.40 -0.82
N ARG A 28 -10.93 7.51 0.24
CA ARG A 28 -11.73 8.71 0.55
C ARG A 28 -11.27 9.34 1.85
N ALA A 29 -11.18 10.67 1.87
CA ALA A 29 -10.97 11.47 3.07
C ALA A 29 -11.69 12.80 2.93
N ASP A 30 -12.32 13.26 4.00
CA ASP A 30 -13.16 14.47 4.01
C ASP A 30 -14.24 14.41 2.92
N GLY A 31 -14.86 13.24 2.75
CA GLY A 31 -15.90 13.00 1.73
C GLY A 31 -15.42 13.02 0.26
N ARG A 32 -14.12 13.24 0.01
CA ARG A 32 -13.52 13.34 -1.32
C ARG A 32 -12.66 12.12 -1.65
N VAL A 33 -12.62 11.75 -2.93
CA VAL A 33 -11.68 10.73 -3.42
C VAL A 33 -10.29 11.36 -3.53
N ILE A 34 -9.35 10.88 -2.73
CA ILE A 34 -7.96 11.36 -2.71
C ILE A 34 -6.98 10.41 -3.40
N ALA A 35 -7.41 9.18 -3.68
CA ALA A 35 -6.66 8.25 -4.53
C ALA A 35 -7.63 7.29 -5.24
N ASP A 36 -7.31 6.96 -6.49
CA ASP A 36 -8.09 6.00 -7.27
C ASP A 36 -7.20 5.29 -8.30
N SER A 37 -6.89 4.01 -8.07
CA SER A 37 -5.93 3.26 -8.87
C SER A 37 -6.41 1.85 -9.23
N ARG A 38 -6.08 1.41 -10.44
CA ARG A 38 -6.12 0.00 -10.89
C ARG A 38 -4.73 -0.65 -10.98
N LYS A 39 -3.71 0.05 -10.48
CA LYS A 39 -2.30 -0.37 -10.50
C LYS A 39 -1.76 -0.53 -9.08
N ALA A 40 -2.65 -0.74 -8.12
CA ALA A 40 -2.28 -0.95 -6.73
C ALA A 40 -1.52 -2.29 -6.57
N VAL A 41 -0.65 -2.34 -5.58
CA VAL A 41 -0.11 -3.60 -5.07
C VAL A 41 -0.59 -3.79 -3.64
N VAL A 42 -0.83 -5.03 -3.25
CA VAL A 42 -1.15 -5.40 -1.87
C VAL A 42 0.10 -5.99 -1.22
N LEU A 43 0.44 -5.46 -0.05
CA LEU A 43 1.50 -5.97 0.80
C LEU A 43 0.85 -6.74 1.95
N LYS A 44 1.25 -8.00 2.13
CA LYS A 44 0.92 -8.82 3.30
C LYS A 44 2.20 -9.12 4.07
N GLU A 45 2.18 -8.83 5.35
CA GLU A 45 3.31 -9.02 6.26
C GLU A 45 2.84 -9.85 7.44
N ALA A 46 3.34 -11.08 7.58
CA ALA A 46 2.93 -12.02 8.61
C ALA A 46 1.38 -12.03 8.80
N ASP A 47 0.92 -11.82 10.03
CA ASP A 47 -0.50 -11.78 10.39
C ASP A 47 -1.10 -10.36 10.41
N TYR A 48 -0.35 -9.35 9.91
CA TYR A 48 -0.86 -7.98 9.84
C TYR A 48 -1.92 -7.85 8.73
N PRO A 49 -2.90 -6.93 8.90
CA PRO A 49 -3.84 -6.60 7.85
C PRO A 49 -3.13 -6.20 6.54
N PRO A 50 -3.67 -6.60 5.38
CA PRO A 50 -3.09 -6.23 4.09
C PRO A 50 -3.08 -4.71 3.91
N VAL A 51 -2.00 -4.19 3.32
CA VAL A 51 -1.84 -2.77 3.02
C VAL A 51 -1.78 -2.57 1.51
N PHE A 52 -2.60 -1.67 1.00
CA PHE A 52 -2.57 -1.28 -0.41
C PHE A 52 -1.58 -0.12 -0.64
N TYR A 53 -0.71 -0.31 -1.62
CA TYR A 53 0.23 0.70 -2.09
C TYR A 53 -0.15 1.14 -3.51
N LEU A 54 -0.54 2.40 -3.64
CA LEU A 54 -0.96 3.01 -4.89
C LEU A 54 0.21 3.81 -5.51
N PRO A 55 0.35 3.84 -6.84
CA PRO A 55 1.33 4.71 -7.48
C PRO A 55 0.99 6.18 -7.21
N ARG A 56 2.00 7.03 -6.97
CA ARG A 56 1.81 8.47 -6.71
C ARG A 56 1.00 9.18 -7.79
N ALA A 57 1.11 8.75 -9.05
CA ALA A 57 0.39 9.32 -10.17
C ALA A 57 -1.13 9.18 -10.06
N ASP A 58 -1.62 8.18 -9.32
CA ASP A 58 -3.05 7.91 -9.11
C ASP A 58 -3.57 8.49 -7.77
N VAL A 59 -2.71 9.25 -7.07
CA VAL A 59 -3.01 9.91 -5.80
C VAL A 59 -3.06 11.42 -6.03
N ALA A 60 -4.06 12.09 -5.46
CA ALA A 60 -4.15 13.54 -5.46
C ALA A 60 -3.11 14.16 -4.51
N MET A 61 -1.82 14.12 -4.90
CA MET A 61 -0.70 14.57 -4.05
C MET A 61 -0.84 16.03 -3.62
N GLY A 62 -1.52 16.89 -4.39
CA GLY A 62 -1.84 18.27 -4.00
C GLY A 62 -2.82 18.40 -2.83
N ALA A 63 -3.54 17.33 -2.48
CA ALA A 63 -4.37 17.25 -1.28
C ALA A 63 -3.58 16.75 -0.05
N LEU A 64 -2.30 16.40 -0.21
CA LEU A 64 -1.44 15.89 0.84
C LEU A 64 -0.36 16.91 1.21
N ALA A 65 0.06 16.91 2.47
CA ALA A 65 1.15 17.75 2.96
C ALA A 65 2.25 16.86 3.56
N ARG A 66 3.46 16.90 2.99
CA ARG A 66 4.63 16.19 3.54
C ARG A 66 4.91 16.71 4.95
N THR A 67 5.13 15.80 5.89
CA THR A 67 5.50 16.15 7.28
C THR A 67 7.00 15.93 7.51
N GLY A 68 7.53 16.42 8.64
CA GLY A 68 8.87 16.06 9.09
C GLY A 68 8.95 14.65 9.71
N HIS A 69 7.83 13.92 9.80
CA HIS A 69 7.79 12.62 10.43
C HIS A 69 8.36 11.54 9.49
N THR A 70 9.19 10.68 10.08
CA THR A 70 9.79 9.51 9.43
C THR A 70 9.90 8.37 10.41
N SER A 71 9.78 7.13 9.94
CA SER A 71 10.01 5.93 10.74
C SER A 71 10.97 4.97 10.03
N TRP A 72 11.76 4.22 10.79
CA TRP A 72 12.68 3.23 10.24
C TRP A 72 12.14 1.82 10.45
N CYS A 73 11.96 1.08 9.36
CA CYS A 73 11.64 -0.34 9.38
C CYS A 73 12.84 -1.15 8.90
N PRO A 74 13.32 -2.16 9.65
CA PRO A 74 14.49 -2.95 9.25
C PRO A 74 14.28 -3.74 7.94
N TYR A 75 13.03 -4.02 7.56
CA TYR A 75 12.71 -4.77 6.34
C TYR A 75 12.40 -3.88 5.13
N LYS A 76 11.93 -2.65 5.36
CA LYS A 76 11.38 -1.80 4.31
C LYS A 76 12.19 -0.52 4.07
N GLY A 77 12.95 -0.07 5.05
CA GLY A 77 13.73 1.18 4.98
C GLY A 77 13.05 2.33 5.72
N GLU A 78 13.30 3.55 5.25
CA GLU A 78 12.76 4.78 5.84
C GLU A 78 11.41 5.13 5.22
N ALA A 79 10.38 5.27 6.05
CA ALA A 79 9.07 5.72 5.64
C ALA A 79 8.96 7.24 5.78
N ALA A 80 8.50 7.89 4.71
CA ALA A 80 8.09 9.28 4.66
C ALA A 80 6.59 9.39 4.92
N TYR A 81 6.16 10.35 5.74
CA TYR A 81 4.76 10.58 6.08
C TYR A 81 4.19 11.88 5.50
N PHE A 82 2.89 11.85 5.20
CA PHE A 82 2.11 12.97 4.73
C PHE A 82 0.81 13.06 5.54
N SER A 83 0.34 14.28 5.75
CA SER A 83 -0.96 14.57 6.34
C SER A 83 -1.98 14.90 5.24
N ILE A 84 -3.27 14.75 5.56
CA ILE A 84 -4.40 15.18 4.74
C ILE A 84 -5.02 16.41 5.42
N PRO A 85 -4.68 17.65 5.02
CA PRO A 85 -5.13 18.85 5.73
C PRO A 85 -6.66 18.97 5.82
N ALA A 86 -7.36 18.53 4.78
CA ALA A 86 -8.83 18.55 4.74
C ALA A 86 -9.48 17.65 5.81
N ALA A 87 -8.80 16.58 6.26
CA ALA A 87 -9.29 15.67 7.29
C ALA A 87 -8.97 16.13 8.72
N GLY A 88 -8.43 17.34 8.90
CA GLY A 88 -8.10 17.91 10.21
C GLY A 88 -7.12 17.04 11.01
N ALA A 89 -7.32 16.94 12.32
CA ALA A 89 -6.45 16.19 13.22
C ALA A 89 -6.38 14.69 12.88
N ARG A 90 -7.48 14.10 12.38
CA ARG A 90 -7.50 12.69 11.96
C ARG A 90 -6.56 12.43 10.78
N GLY A 91 -6.40 13.42 9.91
CA GLY A 91 -5.53 13.35 8.73
C GLY A 91 -4.04 13.49 9.04
N GLU A 92 -3.63 13.72 10.29
CA GLU A 92 -2.22 13.89 10.64
C GLU A 92 -1.43 12.59 10.42
N ASN A 93 -0.35 12.66 9.62
CA ASN A 93 0.49 11.50 9.26
C ASN A 93 -0.34 10.30 8.78
N ALA A 94 -1.49 10.56 8.15
CA ALA A 94 -2.44 9.54 7.69
C ALA A 94 -1.94 8.71 6.50
N VAL A 95 -0.85 9.17 5.87
CA VAL A 95 -0.32 8.63 4.64
C VAL A 95 1.16 8.39 4.81
N TRP A 96 1.68 7.28 4.28
CA TRP A 96 3.11 7.03 4.22
C TRP A 96 3.57 6.49 2.87
N SER A 97 4.87 6.61 2.62
CA SER A 97 5.52 6.14 1.41
C SER A 97 6.96 5.74 1.73
N TYR A 98 7.43 4.66 1.12
CA TYR A 98 8.86 4.33 1.11
C TYR A 98 9.45 4.88 -0.19
N GLU A 99 10.10 6.04 -0.10
CA GLU A 99 10.67 6.74 -1.27
C GLU A 99 11.95 6.05 -1.78
N ASP A 100 12.73 5.49 -0.86
CA ASP A 100 13.92 4.70 -1.14
C ASP A 100 13.88 3.42 -0.28
N PRO A 101 13.04 2.43 -0.64
CA PRO A 101 12.93 1.20 0.13
C PRO A 101 14.17 0.33 -0.04
N LEU A 102 14.35 -0.61 0.89
CA LEU A 102 15.35 -1.66 0.76
C LEU A 102 15.08 -2.53 -0.49
N PRO A 103 16.10 -3.16 -1.10
CA PRO A 103 15.96 -3.87 -2.39
C PRO A 103 14.85 -4.92 -2.43
N ALA A 104 14.63 -5.64 -1.32
CA ALA A 104 13.55 -6.63 -1.21
C ALA A 104 12.15 -6.01 -1.39
N MET A 105 12.01 -4.72 -1.15
CA MET A 105 10.77 -3.94 -1.20
C MET A 105 10.73 -2.95 -2.37
N ALA A 106 11.56 -3.15 -3.42
CA ALA A 106 11.58 -2.29 -4.60
C ALA A 106 10.19 -2.12 -5.27
N SER A 107 9.32 -3.12 -5.19
CA SER A 107 7.95 -3.09 -5.75
C SER A 107 7.06 -1.99 -5.14
N ILE A 108 7.35 -1.52 -3.93
CA ILE A 108 6.63 -0.43 -3.26
C ILE A 108 7.36 0.92 -3.33
N CYS A 109 8.47 1.01 -4.07
CA CYS A 109 9.26 2.23 -4.21
C CYS A 109 8.41 3.40 -4.72
N GLY A 110 8.41 4.48 -3.95
CA GLY A 110 7.66 5.70 -4.23
C GLY A 110 6.14 5.54 -4.18
N ARG A 111 5.60 4.35 -3.87
CA ARG A 111 4.15 4.14 -3.74
C ARG A 111 3.64 4.67 -2.40
N VAL A 112 2.35 4.93 -2.35
CA VAL A 112 1.68 5.59 -1.23
C VAL A 112 0.66 4.65 -0.61
N ALA A 113 0.64 4.59 0.71
CA ALA A 113 -0.32 3.83 1.51
C ALA A 113 -1.00 4.73 2.55
N PHE A 114 -2.16 4.30 3.03
CA PHE A 114 -3.05 5.08 3.88
C PHE A 114 -3.41 4.29 5.14
N TYR A 115 -3.50 4.99 6.28
CA TYR A 115 -3.95 4.37 7.52
C TYR A 115 -5.48 4.24 7.50
N PRO A 116 -6.05 3.03 7.59
CA PRO A 116 -7.49 2.84 7.47
C PRO A 116 -8.29 3.55 8.58
N ASP A 117 -7.71 3.72 9.76
CA ASP A 117 -8.30 4.49 10.87
C ASP A 117 -8.29 6.01 10.64
N ARG A 118 -7.48 6.52 9.70
CA ARG A 118 -7.25 7.95 9.46
C ARG A 118 -7.86 8.49 8.17
N VAL A 119 -8.50 7.63 7.39
CA VAL A 119 -9.25 7.98 6.17
C VAL A 119 -10.68 7.48 6.29
N ASP A 120 -11.61 8.05 5.52
CA ASP A 120 -13.03 7.69 5.64
C ASP A 120 -13.29 6.26 5.14
N ALA A 121 -12.64 5.88 4.04
CA ALA A 121 -12.74 4.55 3.49
C ALA A 121 -11.55 4.22 2.58
N ILE A 122 -11.19 2.93 2.57
CA ILE A 122 -10.36 2.31 1.54
C ILE A 122 -11.24 1.25 0.88
N GLU A 123 -11.81 1.60 -0.27
CA GLU A 123 -12.74 0.77 -1.03
C GLU A 123 -11.94 -0.07 -2.03
N THR A 124 -12.18 -1.37 -2.06
CA THR A 124 -11.56 -2.29 -3.03
C THR A 124 -12.64 -3.01 -3.82
N ASP A 125 -12.56 -2.94 -5.13
CA ASP A 125 -13.33 -3.85 -5.98
C ASP A 125 -12.65 -5.23 -5.91
N ASP A 126 -13.44 -6.30 -5.77
CA ASP A 126 -12.92 -7.66 -5.87
C ASP A 126 -12.21 -7.87 -7.21
N ALA A 127 -11.16 -8.69 -7.18
CA ALA A 127 -10.62 -9.27 -8.39
C ALA A 127 -11.77 -9.93 -9.16
N PRO A 128 -11.89 -9.76 -10.50
CA PRO A 128 -12.85 -10.57 -11.24
C PRO A 128 -12.56 -12.04 -10.90
N ALA A 129 -13.58 -12.75 -10.42
CA ALA A 129 -13.47 -14.17 -10.16
C ALA A 129 -12.92 -14.80 -11.45
N THR A 130 -11.74 -15.42 -11.38
CA THR A 130 -11.35 -16.37 -12.41
C THR A 130 -12.36 -17.50 -12.29
N ASP A 131 -13.44 -17.40 -13.07
CA ASP A 131 -14.32 -18.52 -13.36
C ASP A 131 -13.42 -19.64 -13.87
N GLY A 132 -13.18 -20.61 -13.00
CA GLY A 132 -12.64 -21.90 -13.37
C GLY A 132 -13.69 -22.60 -14.22
N ARG A 133 -13.75 -22.23 -15.50
CA ARG A 133 -14.36 -23.06 -16.52
C ARG A 133 -13.44 -24.27 -16.70
N GLY A 134 -13.56 -25.22 -15.77
CA GLY A 134 -13.26 -26.61 -16.03
C GLY A 134 -14.08 -27.00 -17.23
N ASP A 135 -13.39 -27.19 -18.35
CA ASP A 135 -13.92 -27.77 -19.56
C ASP A 135 -14.15 -29.27 -19.28
N ASP A 136 -15.25 -29.57 -18.59
CA ASP A 136 -15.80 -30.91 -18.52
C ASP A 136 -16.52 -31.19 -19.85
N GLY A 137 -15.78 -31.76 -20.80
CA GLY A 137 -16.38 -32.54 -21.88
C GLY A 137 -15.86 -32.24 -23.28
N ASP A 138 -14.76 -32.91 -23.65
CA ASP A 138 -14.72 -33.57 -24.96
C ASP A 138 -13.84 -34.83 -24.90
N GLY A 139 -14.45 -35.96 -25.22
CA GLY A 139 -13.78 -37.24 -25.33
C GLY A 139 -14.74 -38.27 -25.91
N PRO A 140 -14.87 -38.34 -27.26
CA PRO A 140 -15.65 -39.39 -27.89
C PRO A 140 -14.78 -40.63 -28.13
N ALA A 141 -15.19 -41.79 -27.59
CA ALA A 141 -15.06 -43.13 -28.20
C ALA A 141 -15.66 -44.20 -27.28
#